data_AF-X1U7P9-F1
#
_entry.id   AF-X1U7P9-F1
#
_cell.length_a   1.000
_cell.length_b   1.000
_cell.length_c   1.000
_cell.angle_alpha   90.00
_cell.angle_beta   90.00
_cell.angle_gamma   90.00
#
_symmetry.space_group_name_H-M   'P 1'
#
loop_
_entity.id
_entity.type
_entity.pdbx_description
1 polymer ?
#
loop_
_entity_poly.entity_id
_entity_poly.type
_entity_poly.pdbx_seq_one_letter_code
_entity_poly.pdbx_strand_id
1 'polypeptide(L)'
;MTTNYLLKRLGFFVLVVWVAVTVIFFLPRLAERNPITERMGETAAAAGFIGEGLQEMVKEWEAKFGLDKPLWKQYGYYLRDMFRLDFGYSLAYYPAKVADQLARAIPWTMGLFGIATVISFVLGSLAGALLGWPKAPRFLQYLLPVFLTWSAVPYYLMGLVLLFVFGCTF
;
A
#
# COMPACT_ATOMS: atom_id res chain seq x y z
N MET A 1 -8.32 0.24 32.24
CA MET A 1 -7.04 0.35 31.51
C MET A 1 -6.13 1.31 32.26
N THR A 2 -4.96 0.88 32.71
CA THR A 2 -4.04 1.72 33.49
C THR A 2 -3.36 2.74 32.57
N THR A 3 -3.19 3.99 33.00
CA THR A 3 -2.53 5.07 32.22
C THR A 3 -1.15 4.67 31.68
N ASN A 4 -0.42 3.84 32.43
CA ASN A 4 0.86 3.27 32.02
C ASN A 4 0.76 2.38 30.76
N TYR A 5 -0.33 1.63 30.60
CA TYR A 5 -0.56 0.81 29.41
C TYR A 5 -0.81 1.67 28.16
N LEU A 6 -1.60 2.74 28.29
CA LEU A 6 -1.87 3.69 27.21
C LEU A 6 -0.58 4.39 26.76
N LEU A 7 0.25 4.84 27.71
CA LEU A 7 1.55 5.47 27.43
C LEU A 7 2.51 4.53 26.68
N LYS A 8 2.64 3.28 27.15
CA LYS A 8 3.49 2.28 26.47
C LYS A 8 3.01 2.00 25.05
N ARG A 9 1.69 1.87 24.86
CA ARG A 9 1.11 1.59 23.55
C ARG A 9 1.24 2.77 22.58
N LEU A 10 1.02 3.99 23.07
CA LEU A 10 1.18 5.21 22.28
C LEU A 10 2.66 5.42 21.89
N GLY A 11 3.59 5.24 22.83
CA GLY A 11 5.02 5.32 22.56
C GLY A 11 5.47 4.29 21.53
N PHE A 12 5.01 3.04 21.65
CA PHE A 12 5.28 2.00 20.65
C PHE A 12 4.69 2.35 19.28
N PHE A 13 3.45 2.86 19.22
CA PHE A 13 2.84 3.30 17.97
C PHE A 13 3.64 4.41 17.28
N VAL A 14 4.04 5.45 18.03
CA VAL A 14 4.86 6.53 17.48
C VAL A 14 6.19 6.01 16.96
N LEU A 15 6.85 5.09 17.68
CA LEU A 15 8.10 4.48 17.25
C LEU A 15 7.92 3.69 15.95
N VAL A 16 6.87 2.86 15.85
CA VAL A 16 6.57 2.08 14.64
C VAL A 16 6.32 2.99 13.44
N VAL A 17 5.50 4.04 13.61
CA VAL A 17 5.22 5.02 12.57
C VAL A 17 6.50 5.73 12.15
N TRP A 18 7.30 6.20 13.10
CA TRP A 18 8.55 6.89 12.82
C TRP A 18 9.54 6.02 12.06
N VAL A 19 9.72 4.75 12.47
CA VAL A 19 10.56 3.78 11.76
C VAL A 19 10.04 3.53 10.35
N ALA A 20 8.73 3.31 10.18
CA ALA A 20 8.12 3.08 8.88
C ALA A 20 8.31 4.27 7.93
N VAL A 21 8.03 5.49 8.40
CA VAL A 21 8.23 6.74 7.64
C VAL A 21 9.69 6.91 7.23
N THR A 22 10.61 6.59 8.13
CA THR A 22 12.06 6.64 7.85
C THR A 22 12.45 5.63 6.79
N VAL A 23 11.98 4.38 6.90
CA VAL A 23 12.25 3.33 5.91
C VAL A 23 11.66 3.71 4.54
N ILE A 24 10.42 4.20 4.49
CA ILE A 24 9.75 4.66 3.26
C ILE A 24 10.50 5.85 2.63
N PHE A 25 11.06 6.75 3.44
CA PHE A 25 11.87 7.84 2.95
C PHE A 25 13.17 7.34 2.30
N PHE A 26 13.89 6.43 2.95
CA PHE A 26 15.18 5.96 2.45
C PHE A 26 15.08 4.93 1.33
N LEU A 27 14.06 4.08 1.30
CA LEU A 27 13.93 2.99 0.31
C LEU A 27 14.07 3.46 -1.15
N PRO A 28 13.30 4.47 -1.63
CA PRO A 28 13.45 4.97 -3.00
C PRO A 28 14.79 5.68 -3.24
N ARG A 29 15.43 6.21 -2.20
CA ARG A 29 16.70 6.95 -2.28
C ARG A 29 17.93 6.04 -2.27
N LEU A 30 17.75 4.78 -1.86
CA LEU A 30 18.74 3.71 -1.98
C LEU A 30 18.66 3.01 -3.34
N ALA A 31 17.54 3.14 -4.05
CA ALA A 31 17.43 2.61 -5.40
C ALA A 31 18.34 3.40 -6.35
N GLU A 32 19.23 2.70 -7.05
CA GLU A 32 20.19 3.30 -8.00
C GLU A 32 19.50 3.98 -9.19
N ARG A 33 18.24 3.62 -9.48
CA ARG A 33 17.45 4.19 -10.57
C ARG A 33 16.62 5.37 -10.07
N ASN A 34 16.82 6.54 -10.68
CA ASN A 34 15.97 7.70 -10.43
C ASN A 34 14.66 7.55 -11.23
N PRO A 35 13.50 7.34 -10.57
CA PRO A 35 12.22 7.10 -11.24
C PRO A 35 11.76 8.29 -12.11
N ILE A 36 12.25 9.50 -11.80
CA ILE A 36 12.01 10.69 -12.60
C ILE A 36 12.71 10.54 -13.96
N THR A 37 13.98 10.13 -13.98
CA THR A 37 14.73 9.94 -15.23
C THR A 37 14.14 8.85 -16.12
N GLU A 38 13.64 7.75 -15.53
CA GLU A 38 13.03 6.64 -16.28
C GLU A 38 11.71 7.08 -16.92
N ARG A 39 10.82 7.73 -16.16
CA ARG A 39 9.53 8.21 -16.68
C ARG A 39 9.68 9.36 -17.67
N MET A 40 10.63 10.25 -17.42
CA MET A 40 10.90 11.33 -18.36
C MET A 40 11.57 10.79 -19.63
N GLY A 41 12.39 9.74 -19.55
CA GLY A 41 12.91 9.00 -20.70
C GLY A 41 11.81 8.33 -21.52
N GLU A 42 10.87 7.65 -20.86
CA GLU A 42 9.68 7.06 -21.50
C GLU A 42 8.80 8.12 -22.18
N THR A 43 8.56 9.25 -21.51
CA THR A 43 7.72 10.33 -22.04
C THR A 43 8.41 11.06 -23.20
N ALA A 44 9.72 11.29 -23.11
CA ALA A 44 10.54 11.87 -24.16
C ALA A 44 10.58 10.97 -25.41
N ALA A 45 10.72 9.65 -25.20
CA ALA A 45 10.64 8.64 -26.27
C ALA A 45 9.25 8.61 -26.92
N ALA A 46 8.18 8.70 -26.13
CA ALA A 46 6.80 8.73 -26.63
C ALA A 46 6.44 10.04 -27.37
N ALA A 47 7.05 11.16 -26.98
CA ALA A 47 6.80 12.49 -27.56
C ALA A 47 7.72 12.84 -28.74
N GLY A 48 8.69 11.98 -29.09
CA GLY A 48 9.66 12.23 -30.17
C GLY A 48 10.67 13.35 -29.88
N PHE A 49 10.72 13.86 -28.65
CA PHE A 49 11.67 14.89 -28.22
C PHE A 49 12.89 14.21 -27.58
N ILE A 50 14.01 14.18 -28.31
CA ILE A 50 15.31 13.75 -27.79
C ILE A 50 16.23 14.98 -27.82
N GLY A 51 16.46 15.63 -26.68
CA GLY A 51 17.54 16.61 -26.57
C GLY A 51 17.28 17.79 -25.63
N GLU A 52 18.29 18.05 -24.80
CA GLU A 52 18.58 19.24 -23.97
C GLU A 52 17.57 19.64 -22.88
N GLY A 53 16.26 19.71 -23.15
CA GLY A 53 15.26 20.11 -22.16
C GLY A 53 15.07 19.11 -21.02
N LEU A 54 15.37 17.83 -21.25
CA LEU A 54 15.19 16.75 -20.26
C LEU A 54 16.09 16.95 -19.02
N GLN A 55 17.34 17.35 -19.22
CA GLN A 55 18.29 17.52 -18.13
C GLN A 55 18.06 18.80 -17.33
N GLU A 56 17.69 19.90 -18.00
CA GLU A 56 17.28 21.13 -17.32
C GLU A 56 16.00 20.92 -16.52
N MET A 57 15.02 20.23 -17.10
CA MET A 57 13.85 19.80 -16.38
C MET A 57 14.24 18.94 -15.17
N VAL A 58 15.05 17.87 -15.33
CA VAL A 58 15.51 17.03 -14.19
C VAL A 58 16.20 17.85 -13.10
N LYS A 59 17.04 18.83 -13.43
CA LYS A 59 17.67 19.73 -12.44
C LYS A 59 16.67 20.65 -11.76
N GLU A 60 15.74 21.24 -12.50
CA GLU A 60 14.65 22.02 -11.91
C GLU A 60 13.75 21.14 -11.01
N TRP A 61 13.58 19.86 -11.37
CA TRP A 61 12.87 18.86 -10.58
C TRP A 61 13.64 18.50 -9.30
N GLU A 62 14.95 18.28 -9.38
CA GLU A 62 15.81 18.04 -8.22
C GLU A 62 15.75 19.22 -7.23
N ALA A 63 15.74 20.45 -7.76
CA ALA A 63 15.58 21.66 -6.96
C ALA A 63 14.19 21.75 -6.31
N LYS A 64 13.13 21.41 -7.07
CA LYS A 64 11.73 21.49 -6.61
C LYS A 64 11.39 20.43 -5.56
N PHE A 65 11.95 19.22 -5.66
CA PHE A 65 11.85 18.17 -4.65
C PHE A 65 12.88 18.32 -3.52
N GLY A 66 13.76 19.33 -3.60
CA GLY A 66 14.83 19.57 -2.64
C GLY A 66 15.85 18.44 -2.57
N LEU A 67 15.96 17.64 -3.63
CA LEU A 67 16.92 16.54 -3.77
C LEU A 67 18.36 17.05 -3.74
N ASP A 68 18.58 18.33 -4.07
CA ASP A 68 19.88 19.03 -3.97
C ASP A 68 20.31 19.34 -2.53
N LYS A 69 19.42 19.18 -1.54
CA LYS A 69 19.71 19.48 -0.14
C LYS A 69 20.28 18.27 0.57
N PRO A 70 21.11 18.44 1.62
CA PRO A 70 21.60 17.32 2.40
C PRO A 70 20.44 16.51 3.01
N LEU A 71 20.61 15.19 3.10
CA LEU A 71 19.54 14.21 3.41
C LEU A 71 18.75 14.55 4.69
N TRP A 72 19.41 15.09 5.71
CA TRP A 72 18.75 15.49 6.96
C TRP A 72 17.73 16.62 6.76
N LYS A 73 17.99 17.58 5.85
CA LYS A 73 17.03 18.63 5.51
C LYS A 73 15.86 18.08 4.70
N GLN A 74 16.14 17.17 3.75
CA GLN A 74 15.09 16.49 2.99
C GLN A 74 14.14 15.72 3.90
N TYR A 75 14.69 14.99 4.86
CA TYR A 75 13.91 14.25 5.85
C TYR A 75 13.09 15.18 6.74
N GLY A 76 13.67 16.29 7.20
CA GLY A 76 12.96 17.30 8.00
C GLY A 76 11.78 17.94 7.25
N TYR A 77 11.95 18.28 5.96
CA TYR A 77 10.84 18.78 5.14
C TYR A 77 9.78 17.71 4.91
N TYR A 78 10.20 16.49 4.59
CA TYR A 78 9.29 15.36 4.41
C TYR A 78 8.40 15.13 5.63
N LEU A 79 8.98 15.12 6.84
CA LEU A 79 8.22 15.01 8.08
C LEU A 79 7.25 16.19 8.27
N ARG A 80 7.71 17.43 8.08
CA ARG A 80 6.89 18.65 8.22
C ARG A 80 5.68 18.61 7.28
N ASP A 81 5.90 18.23 6.04
CA ASP A 81 4.86 18.22 5.01
C ASP A 81 3.87 17.07 5.29
N MET A 82 4.34 15.92 5.78
CA MET A 82 3.50 14.83 6.28
C MET A 82 2.56 15.26 7.43
N PHE A 83 3.07 16.02 8.40
CA PHE A 83 2.24 16.55 9.50
C PHE A 83 1.19 17.56 9.01
N ARG A 84 1.43 18.21 7.87
CA ARG A 84 0.47 19.12 7.21
C ARG A 84 -0.47 18.39 6.25
N LEU A 85 -0.35 17.06 6.13
CA LEU A 85 -1.04 16.24 5.13
C LEU A 85 -0.76 16.70 3.70
N ASP A 86 0.37 17.36 3.47
CA ASP A 86 0.87 17.70 2.15
C ASP A 86 1.88 16.64 1.71
N PHE A 87 1.39 15.69 0.93
CA PHE A 87 2.22 14.60 0.41
C PHE A 87 2.94 14.97 -0.90
N GLY A 88 2.70 16.17 -1.42
CA GLY A 88 3.31 16.64 -2.67
C GLY A 88 2.96 15.79 -3.89
N TYR A 89 3.93 15.68 -4.79
CA TYR A 89 3.80 14.98 -6.07
C TYR A 89 4.30 13.54 -6.00
N SER A 90 3.65 12.66 -6.77
CA SER A 90 4.10 11.29 -6.93
C SER A 90 5.37 11.25 -7.77
N LEU A 91 6.45 10.69 -7.22
CA LEU A 91 7.69 10.46 -7.96
C LEU A 91 7.50 9.43 -9.08
N ALA A 92 6.58 8.47 -8.90
CA ALA A 92 6.27 7.46 -9.90
C ALA A 92 5.30 7.98 -10.97
N TYR A 93 4.28 8.76 -10.60
CA TYR A 93 3.20 9.18 -11.49
C TYR A 93 3.18 10.69 -11.73
N TYR A 94 4.36 11.31 -11.81
CA TYR A 94 4.48 12.75 -12.04
C TYR A 94 3.79 13.18 -13.35
N PRO A 95 3.07 14.32 -13.42
CA PRO A 95 2.86 15.38 -12.41
C PRO A 95 1.67 15.16 -11.46
N ALA A 96 1.19 13.94 -11.25
CA ALA A 96 0.05 13.72 -10.36
C ALA A 96 0.41 13.94 -8.88
N LYS A 97 -0.51 14.55 -8.12
CA LYS A 97 -0.35 14.70 -6.66
C LYS A 97 -0.65 13.38 -5.96
N VAL A 98 0.08 13.10 -4.87
CA VAL A 98 -0.13 11.89 -4.06
C VAL A 98 -1.53 11.87 -3.44
N ALA A 99 -2.02 13.04 -2.99
CA ALA A 99 -3.37 13.17 -2.44
C ALA A 99 -4.47 12.75 -3.43
N ASP A 100 -4.32 13.10 -4.71
CA ASP A 100 -5.30 12.73 -5.75
C ASP A 100 -5.28 11.22 -6.01
N GLN A 101 -4.10 10.60 -5.99
CA GLN A 101 -3.97 9.15 -6.13
C GLN A 101 -4.59 8.41 -4.94
N LEU A 102 -4.34 8.90 -3.72
CA LEU A 102 -4.98 8.39 -2.51
C LEU A 102 -6.50 8.53 -2.59
N ALA A 103 -7.01 9.70 -2.98
CA ALA A 103 -8.45 9.95 -3.10
C ALA A 103 -9.13 9.02 -4.12
N ARG A 104 -8.43 8.64 -5.19
CA ARG A 104 -8.91 7.66 -6.17
C ARG A 104 -8.87 6.22 -5.65
N ALA A 105 -7.82 5.85 -4.92
CA ALA A 105 -7.63 4.48 -4.45
C ALA A 105 -8.47 4.14 -3.20
N ILE A 106 -8.62 5.08 -2.26
CA ILE A 106 -9.28 4.88 -0.97
C ILE A 106 -10.69 4.27 -1.12
N PRO A 107 -11.59 4.79 -1.97
CA PRO A 107 -12.94 4.23 -2.11
C PRO A 107 -12.94 2.77 -2.54
N TRP A 108 -12.05 2.38 -3.46
CA TRP A 108 -11.94 1.01 -3.93
C TRP A 108 -11.39 0.09 -2.84
N THR A 109 -10.35 0.51 -2.14
CA THR A 109 -9.78 -0.26 -1.03
C THR A 109 -10.79 -0.43 0.10
N MET A 110 -11.49 0.64 0.50
CA MET A 110 -12.51 0.58 1.53
C MET A 110 -13.72 -0.24 1.10
N GLY A 111 -14.16 -0.12 -0.15
CA GLY A 111 -15.26 -0.91 -0.70
C GLY A 111 -14.93 -2.41 -0.69
N LEU A 112 -13.77 -2.78 -1.23
CA LEU A 112 -13.29 -4.17 -1.24
C LEU A 112 -13.12 -4.72 0.17
N PHE A 113 -12.42 -3.99 1.04
CA PHE A 113 -12.20 -4.39 2.42
C PHE A 113 -13.53 -4.53 3.18
N GLY A 114 -14.44 -3.57 3.02
CA GLY A 114 -15.75 -3.57 3.67
C GLY A 114 -16.61 -4.76 3.25
N ILE A 115 -16.75 -4.98 1.94
CA ILE A 115 -17.53 -6.12 1.41
C ILE A 115 -16.90 -7.44 1.84
N ALA A 116 -15.57 -7.59 1.70
CA ALA A 116 -14.87 -8.79 2.13
C ALA A 116 -15.05 -9.05 3.63
N THR A 117 -15.01 -8.00 4.46
CA THR A 117 -15.20 -8.10 5.91
C THR A 117 -16.62 -8.53 6.24
N VAL A 118 -17.64 -7.94 5.62
CA VAL A 118 -19.05 -8.30 5.86
C VAL A 118 -19.31 -9.75 5.46
N ILE A 119 -18.88 -10.15 4.27
CA ILE A 119 -19.03 -11.53 3.79
C ILE A 119 -18.31 -12.49 4.73
N SER A 120 -17.05 -12.21 5.08
CA SER A 120 -16.25 -13.06 5.96
C SER A 120 -16.85 -13.15 7.36
N PHE A 121 -17.35 -12.05 7.90
CA PHE A 121 -18.00 -12.01 9.21
C PHE A 121 -19.29 -12.84 9.21
N VAL A 122 -20.15 -12.66 8.20
CA VAL A 122 -21.42 -13.39 8.10
C VAL A 122 -21.16 -14.88 7.90
N LEU A 123 -20.39 -15.26 6.89
CA LEU A 123 -20.11 -16.66 6.58
C LEU A 123 -19.34 -17.34 7.71
N GLY A 124 -18.30 -16.68 8.25
CA GLY A 124 -17.51 -17.21 9.35
C GLY A 124 -18.33 -17.39 10.64
N SER A 125 -19.18 -16.42 10.98
CA SER A 125 -20.05 -16.53 12.16
C SER A 125 -21.10 -17.61 12.00
N LEU A 126 -21.73 -17.73 10.82
CA LEU A 126 -22.72 -18.78 10.55
C LEU A 126 -22.08 -20.17 10.58
N ALA A 127 -20.93 -20.35 9.91
CA ALA A 127 -20.20 -21.61 9.92
C ALA A 127 -19.76 -21.98 11.35
N GLY A 128 -19.22 -21.02 12.11
CA GLY A 128 -18.84 -21.22 13.50
C GLY A 128 -20.02 -21.60 14.40
N ALA A 129 -21.16 -20.90 14.26
CA ALA A 129 -22.38 -21.19 15.00
C ALA A 129 -22.95 -22.57 14.66
N LEU A 130 -22.97 -22.95 13.37
CA LEU A 130 -23.41 -24.26 12.91
C LEU A 130 -22.54 -25.39 13.47
N LEU A 131 -21.21 -25.22 13.50
CA LEU A 131 -20.28 -26.22 14.04
C LEU A 131 -20.36 -26.36 15.57
N GLY A 132 -20.65 -25.26 16.28
CA GLY A 132 -20.85 -25.27 17.73
C GLY A 132 -22.22 -25.77 18.16
N TRP A 133 -23.17 -25.98 17.24
CA TRP A 133 -24.54 -26.37 17.58
C TRP A 133 -24.62 -27.85 18.02
N PRO A 134 -25.29 -28.19 19.14
CA PRO A 134 -25.30 -29.57 19.67
C PRO A 134 -25.87 -30.64 18.73
N LYS A 135 -26.72 -30.25 17.77
CA LYS A 135 -27.35 -31.13 16.77
C LYS A 135 -26.76 -30.99 15.37
N ALA A 136 -25.60 -30.35 15.24
CA ALA A 136 -24.95 -30.17 13.95
C ALA A 136 -24.69 -31.52 13.26
N PRO A 137 -24.90 -31.63 11.94
CA PRO A 137 -24.64 -32.87 11.21
C PRO A 137 -23.14 -33.20 11.29
N ARG A 138 -22.81 -34.46 11.64
CA ARG A 138 -21.42 -34.89 11.83
C ARG A 138 -20.52 -34.67 10.60
N PHE A 139 -21.08 -34.66 9.40
CA PHE A 139 -20.30 -34.42 8.19
C PHE A 139 -19.65 -33.02 8.17
N LEU A 140 -20.25 -32.04 8.86
CA LEU A 140 -19.73 -30.68 8.97
C LEU A 140 -18.36 -30.64 9.68
N GLN A 141 -18.10 -31.62 10.56
CA GLN A 141 -16.79 -31.76 11.23
C GLN A 141 -15.69 -32.18 10.26
N TYR A 142 -16.01 -32.87 9.15
CA TYR A 142 -15.04 -33.22 8.11
C TYR A 142 -14.70 -32.06 7.17
N LEU A 143 -15.53 -31.00 7.13
CA LEU A 143 -15.21 -29.79 6.37
C LEU A 143 -14.18 -28.91 7.09
N LEU A 144 -14.06 -29.02 8.41
CA LEU A 144 -13.16 -28.18 9.20
C LEU A 144 -11.68 -28.33 8.78
N PRO A 145 -11.12 -29.56 8.66
CA PRO A 145 -9.75 -29.75 8.20
C PRO A 145 -9.52 -29.22 6.78
N VAL A 146 -10.53 -29.31 5.90
CA VAL A 146 -10.45 -28.78 4.53
C VAL A 146 -10.30 -27.26 4.56
N PHE A 147 -11.13 -26.55 5.33
CA PHE A 147 -11.03 -25.10 5.46
C PHE A 147 -9.74 -24.64 6.15
N LEU A 148 -9.24 -25.38 7.14
CA LEU A 148 -7.96 -25.09 7.79
C LEU A 148 -6.77 -25.34 6.86
N THR A 149 -6.86 -26.33 5.97
CA THR A 149 -5.84 -26.53 4.92
C THR A 149 -5.91 -25.41 3.90
N TRP A 150 -7.12 -24.97 3.55
CA TRP A 150 -7.34 -23.87 2.62
C TRP A 150 -6.79 -22.53 3.15
N SER A 151 -6.87 -22.29 4.46
CA SER A 151 -6.33 -21.07 5.08
C SER A 151 -4.80 -21.00 5.07
N ALA A 152 -4.12 -22.15 4.92
CA ALA A 152 -2.67 -22.19 4.76
C ALA A 152 -2.21 -21.78 3.35
N VAL A 153 -3.12 -21.75 2.36
CA VAL A 153 -2.76 -21.33 1.01
C VAL A 153 -2.55 -19.81 0.98
N PRO A 154 -1.40 -19.33 0.48
CA PRO A 154 -1.17 -17.90 0.31
C PRO A 154 -2.25 -17.23 -0.53
N TYR A 155 -2.78 -16.10 -0.05
CA TYR A 155 -3.88 -15.37 -0.68
C TYR A 155 -3.56 -14.95 -2.13
N TYR A 156 -2.29 -14.68 -2.46
CA TYR A 156 -1.91 -14.29 -3.82
C TYR A 156 -2.04 -15.46 -4.81
N LEU A 157 -1.81 -16.71 -4.37
CA LEU A 157 -2.02 -17.90 -5.21
C LEU A 157 -3.51 -18.09 -5.48
N MET A 158 -4.35 -17.91 -4.47
CA MET A 158 -5.80 -17.91 -4.65
C MET A 158 -6.25 -16.83 -5.64
N GLY A 159 -5.68 -15.63 -5.54
CA GLY A 159 -5.91 -14.55 -6.50
C GLY A 159 -5.56 -14.96 -7.93
N LEU A 160 -4.42 -15.63 -8.14
CA LEU A 160 -4.01 -16.12 -9.47
C LEU A 160 -4.94 -17.21 -10.00
N VAL A 161 -5.37 -18.16 -9.16
CA VAL A 161 -6.33 -19.20 -9.57
C VAL A 161 -7.67 -18.57 -9.96
N LEU A 162 -8.19 -17.64 -9.16
CA LEU A 162 -9.41 -16.90 -9.48
C LEU A 162 -9.26 -16.12 -10.79
N LEU A 163 -8.12 -15.46 -10.99
CA LEU A 163 -7.84 -14.74 -12.24
C LEU A 163 -7.81 -15.68 -13.44
N PHE A 164 -7.18 -16.85 -13.34
CA PHE A 164 -7.18 -17.84 -14.42
C PHE A 164 -8.59 -18.33 -14.75
N VAL A 165 -9.36 -18.71 -13.73
CA VAL A 165 -10.71 -19.26 -13.89
C VAL A 165 -11.67 -18.21 -14.44
N PHE A 166 -11.69 -17.00 -13.88
CA PHE A 166 -12.67 -15.96 -14.25
C PHE A 166 -12.20 -15.02 -15.36
N GLY A 167 -10.89 -14.86 -15.55
CA GLY A 167 -10.31 -13.88 -16.46
C GLY A 167 -9.74 -14.45 -17.76
N CYS A 168 -9.41 -15.74 -17.84
CA CYS A 168 -8.94 -16.37 -19.09
C CYS A 168 -9.99 -17.31 -19.71
N THR A 169 -11.00 -17.73 -18.94
CA THR A 169 -12.06 -18.62 -19.42
C THR A 169 -13.27 -17.84 -19.96
N PHE A 170 -13.22 -16.50 -19.93
CA PHE A 170 -14.19 -15.57 -20.50
C PHE A 170 -13.51 -14.57 -21.42
#